data_AF-H9ZUB1-F1
#
_entry.id   AF-H9ZUB1-F1
#
_cell.length_a   1.000
_cell.length_b   1.000
_cell.length_c   1.000
_cell.angle_alpha   90.00
_cell.angle_beta   90.00
_cell.angle_gamma   90.00
#
_symmetry.space_group_name_H-M   'P 1'
#
loop_
_entity.id
_entity.type
_entity.pdbx_description
1 polymer ?
#
loop_
_entity_poly.entity_id
_entity_poly.type
_entity_poly.pdbx_seq_one_letter_code
_entity_poly.pdbx_strand_id
1 'polypeptide(L)'
;MTWEEEKKALEARFREDLAWYEREWEACRRKLEEERQEWNATRKRLLNELSQSSRKIWELKKRLEALQGLEERYSALEREVRGLRRKLAALDRPAIGRRYLEALREDLALWDELLLAEAERLQTRGLEGFLRELWAKREAAFRHWQAGEDVDFATVRTALVLEWAIWTWLEAGWNPGRTP
;
A
#
# COMPACT_ATOMS: atom_id res chain seq x y z
N MET A 1 18.10 66.76 83.23
CA MET A 1 19.12 66.29 82.28
C MET A 1 19.81 67.50 81.70
N THR A 2 21.14 67.48 81.67
CA THR A 2 21.89 68.53 80.99
C THR A 2 21.92 68.21 79.49
N TRP A 3 21.94 69.24 78.65
CA TRP A 3 21.99 69.09 77.18
C TRP A 3 23.16 68.19 76.72
N GLU A 4 24.23 68.11 77.51
CA GLU A 4 25.37 67.22 77.27
C GLU A 4 25.06 65.73 77.44
N GLU A 5 24.17 65.37 78.38
CA GLU A 5 23.71 63.99 78.59
C GLU A 5 22.81 63.52 77.44
N GLU A 6 21.90 64.39 76.98
CA GLU A 6 21.02 64.12 75.84
C GLU A 6 21.81 63.99 74.54
N LYS A 7 22.82 64.85 74.34
CA LYS A 7 23.73 64.75 73.19
C LYS A 7 24.50 63.43 73.18
N LYS A 8 25.04 62.99 74.32
CA LYS A 8 25.76 61.71 74.43
C LYS A 8 24.83 60.51 74.18
N ALA A 9 23.60 60.55 74.67
CA ALA A 9 22.61 59.50 74.44
C ALA A 9 22.22 59.40 72.95
N LEU A 10 22.05 60.54 72.28
CA LEU A 10 21.79 60.59 70.84
C LEU A 10 22.99 60.09 70.03
N GLU A 11 24.21 60.51 70.36
CA GLU A 11 25.43 60.02 69.70
C GLU A 11 25.61 58.51 69.84
N ALA A 12 25.30 57.95 71.01
CA ALA A 12 25.33 56.50 71.24
C ALA A 12 24.29 55.79 70.36
N ARG A 13 23.06 56.29 70.31
CA ARG A 13 21.98 55.74 69.47
C ARG A 13 22.31 55.80 67.98
N PHE A 14 22.87 56.92 67.50
CA PHE A 14 23.31 57.02 66.11
C PHE A 14 24.45 56.05 65.77
N ARG A 15 25.36 55.79 66.71
CA ARG A 15 26.43 54.79 66.50
C ARG A 15 25.88 53.37 66.46
N GLU A 16 24.89 53.06 67.30
CA GLU A 16 24.21 51.76 67.28
C GLU A 16 23.42 51.56 65.98
N ASP A 17 22.68 52.59 65.54
CA ASP A 17 21.94 52.57 64.28
C ASP A 17 22.90 52.42 63.08
N LEU A 18 24.02 53.16 63.05
CA LEU A 18 25.07 53.02 62.02
C LEU A 18 25.65 51.60 61.99
N ALA A 19 26.01 51.05 63.16
CA ALA A 19 26.54 49.69 63.25
C ALA A 19 25.51 48.63 62.79
N TRP A 20 24.22 48.88 63.01
CA TRP A 20 23.16 48.02 62.50
C TRP A 20 23.04 48.11 60.97
N TYR A 21 23.02 49.32 60.40
CA TYR A 21 22.97 49.51 58.95
C TYR A 21 24.21 48.94 58.24
N GLU A 22 25.41 49.08 58.81
CA GLU A 22 26.63 48.49 58.26
C GLU A 22 26.54 46.96 58.21
N ARG A 23 26.04 46.33 59.28
CA ARG A 23 25.83 44.87 59.32
C ARG A 23 24.79 44.39 58.32
N GLU A 24 23.66 45.09 58.22
CA GLU A 24 22.61 44.72 57.26
C GLU A 24 23.06 44.96 55.81
N TRP A 25 23.82 46.03 55.57
CA TRP A 25 24.42 46.28 54.25
C TRP A 25 25.38 45.16 53.85
N GLU A 26 26.26 44.74 54.76
CA GLU A 26 27.17 43.61 54.52
C GLU A 26 26.41 42.30 54.29
N ALA A 27 25.35 42.03 55.05
CA ALA A 27 24.52 40.85 54.88
C ALA A 27 23.79 40.85 53.51
N CYS A 28 23.20 41.97 53.12
CA CYS A 28 22.56 42.14 51.81
C CYS A 28 23.57 42.01 50.67
N ARG A 29 24.76 42.59 50.82
CA ARG A 29 25.83 42.50 49.83
C ARG A 29 26.29 41.05 49.64
N ARG A 30 26.46 40.29 50.72
CA ARG A 30 26.83 38.86 50.66
C ARG A 30 25.77 38.04 49.93
N LYS A 31 24.49 38.22 50.27
CA LYS A 31 23.37 37.54 49.60
C LYS A 31 23.34 37.83 48.09
N LEU A 32 23.52 39.10 47.71
CA LEU A 32 23.61 39.49 46.30
C LEU A 32 24.80 38.85 45.57
N GLU A 33 25.95 38.73 46.23
CA GLU A 33 27.12 38.08 45.65
C GLU A 33 26.89 36.57 45.47
N GLU A 34 26.25 35.91 46.44
CA GLU A 34 25.85 34.49 46.39
C GLU A 34 24.86 34.23 45.26
N GLU A 35 23.76 34.99 45.19
CA GLU A 35 22.76 34.89 44.12
C GLU A 35 23.39 35.12 42.74
N ARG A 36 24.33 36.07 42.63
CA ARG A 36 25.05 36.34 41.39
C ARG A 36 25.96 35.17 41.01
N GLN A 37 26.61 34.52 41.97
CA GLN A 37 27.43 33.34 41.72
C GLN A 37 26.58 32.16 41.26
N GLU A 38 25.47 31.89 41.95
CA GLU A 38 24.50 30.84 41.60
C GLU A 38 23.89 31.07 40.22
N TRP A 39 23.50 32.30 39.92
CA TRP A 39 23.00 32.70 38.61
C TRP A 39 24.04 32.45 37.51
N ASN A 40 25.29 32.85 37.74
CA ASN A 40 26.37 32.63 36.77
C ASN A 40 26.69 31.14 36.57
N ALA A 41 26.67 30.35 37.64
CA ALA A 41 26.86 28.90 37.55
C ALA A 41 25.73 28.24 36.75
N THR A 42 24.48 28.61 37.04
CA THR A 42 23.28 28.12 36.34
C THR A 42 23.32 28.52 34.87
N ARG A 43 23.65 29.78 34.57
CA ARG A 43 23.80 30.28 33.20
C ARG A 43 24.86 29.50 32.42
N LYS A 44 26.04 29.26 33.01
CA LYS A 44 27.11 28.46 32.37
C LYS A 44 26.66 27.03 32.11
N ARG A 45 25.95 26.42 33.06
CA ARG A 45 25.40 25.07 32.90
C ARG A 45 24.39 24.99 31.76
N LEU A 46 23.42 25.91 31.72
CA LEU A 46 22.41 25.96 30.66
C LEU A 46 23.03 26.23 29.28
N LEU A 47 24.04 27.10 29.19
CA LEU A 47 24.77 27.32 27.94
C LEU A 47 25.50 26.05 27.47
N ASN A 48 26.10 25.30 28.39
CA ASN A 48 26.73 24.03 28.06
C ASN A 48 25.70 22.99 27.58
N GLU A 49 24.58 22.84 28.29
CA GLU A 49 23.49 21.93 27.92
C GLU A 49 22.89 22.28 26.56
N LEU A 50 22.69 23.58 26.29
CA LEU A 50 22.25 24.06 24.98
C LEU A 50 23.26 23.71 23.89
N SER A 51 24.55 23.95 24.12
CA SER A 51 25.60 23.63 23.14
C SER A 51 25.68 22.14 22.81
N GLN A 52 25.52 21.28 23.83
CA GLN A 52 25.51 19.82 23.66
C GLN A 52 24.26 19.37 22.91
N SER A 53 23.10 19.94 23.24
CA SER A 53 21.84 19.64 22.56
C SER A 53 21.87 20.08 21.09
N SER A 54 22.42 21.25 20.78
CA SER A 54 22.62 21.71 19.40
C SER A 54 23.52 20.78 18.59
N ARG A 55 24.63 20.29 19.19
CA ARG A 55 25.51 19.29 18.55
C ARG A 55 24.77 17.99 18.25
N LYS A 56 24.00 17.47 19.22
CA LYS A 56 23.18 16.26 19.03
C LYS A 56 22.15 16.44 17.91
N ILE A 57 21.45 17.58 17.88
CA ILE A 57 20.47 17.88 16.81
C ILE A 57 21.16 17.91 15.45
N TRP A 58 22.33 18.53 15.34
CA TRP A 58 23.07 18.58 14.08
C TRP A 58 23.52 17.19 13.61
N GLU A 59 24.04 16.35 14.51
CA GLU A 59 24.41 14.97 14.20
C GLU A 59 23.20 14.13 13.76
N LEU A 60 22.07 14.26 14.46
CA LEU A 60 20.82 13.57 14.11
C LEU A 60 20.32 14.02 12.74
N LYS A 61 20.37 15.32 12.43
CA LYS A 61 19.99 15.86 11.13
C LYS A 61 20.85 15.27 10.01
N LYS A 62 22.17 15.24 10.20
CA LYS A 62 23.11 14.64 9.23
C LYS A 62 22.84 13.15 9.00
N ARG A 63 22.51 12.40 10.05
CA ARG A 63 22.13 10.98 9.93
C ARG A 63 20.82 10.80 9.17
N LEU A 64 19.85 11.67 9.40
CA LEU A 64 18.55 11.62 8.74
C LEU A 64 18.69 11.91 7.24
N GLU A 65 19.48 12.91 6.86
CA GLU A 65 19.80 13.21 5.45
C GLU A 65 20.48 12.01 4.76
N ALA A 66 21.41 11.32 5.46
CA ALA A 66 22.05 10.12 4.93
C ALA A 66 21.07 8.96 4.73
N LEU A 67 20.10 8.79 5.64
CA LEU A 67 19.05 7.77 5.53
C LEU A 67 18.06 8.07 4.39
N GLN A 68 17.68 9.33 4.21
CA GLN A 68 16.82 9.74 3.09
C GLN A 68 17.49 9.45 1.74
N GLY A 69 18.80 9.72 1.60
CA GLY A 69 19.55 9.36 0.40
C GLY A 69 19.61 7.85 0.14
N LEU A 70 19.57 7.02 1.19
CA LEU A 70 19.48 5.55 1.05
C LEU A 70 18.08 5.10 0.64
N GLU A 71 17.03 5.74 1.16
CA GLU A 71 15.63 5.46 0.82
C GLU A 71 15.31 5.76 -0.65
N GLU A 72 15.86 6.86 -1.19
CA GLU A 72 15.77 7.19 -2.61
C GLU A 72 16.45 6.15 -3.50
N ARG A 73 17.66 5.69 -3.10
CA ARG A 73 18.39 4.63 -3.80
C ARG A 73 17.65 3.30 -3.75
N TYR A 74 17.09 2.94 -2.61
CA TYR A 74 16.29 1.74 -2.44
C TYR A 74 15.04 1.78 -3.33
N SER A 75 14.35 2.92 -3.36
CA SER A 75 13.20 3.14 -4.24
C SER A 75 13.55 3.05 -5.73
N ALA A 76 14.72 3.56 -6.14
CA ALA A 76 15.20 3.41 -7.50
C ALA A 76 15.49 1.94 -7.84
N LEU A 77 16.16 1.22 -6.94
CA LEU A 77 16.47 -0.20 -7.11
C LEU A 77 15.20 -1.06 -7.17
N GLU A 78 14.18 -0.76 -6.36
CA GLU A 78 12.89 -1.45 -6.44
C GLU A 78 12.20 -1.26 -7.80
N ARG A 79 12.29 -0.06 -8.39
CA ARG A 79 11.73 0.18 -9.73
C ARG A 79 12.49 -0.62 -10.79
N GLU A 80 13.81 -0.70 -10.70
CA GLU A 80 14.62 -1.53 -11.59
C GLU A 80 14.28 -3.02 -11.46
N VAL A 81 14.19 -3.54 -10.24
CA VAL A 81 13.80 -4.94 -9.98
C VAL A 81 12.40 -5.23 -10.54
N ARG A 82 11.43 -4.33 -10.36
CA ARG A 82 10.10 -4.47 -10.97
C ARG A 82 10.16 -4.47 -12.51
N GLY A 83 10.99 -3.62 -13.10
CA GLY A 83 11.22 -3.58 -14.54
C GLY A 83 11.82 -4.88 -15.08
N LEU A 84 12.84 -5.41 -14.41
CA LEU A 84 13.48 -6.68 -14.76
C LEU A 84 12.53 -7.87 -14.61
N ARG A 85 11.72 -7.92 -13.55
CA ARG A 85 10.68 -8.95 -13.38
C ARG A 85 9.65 -8.94 -14.51
N ARG A 86 9.23 -7.76 -14.98
CA ARG A 86 8.32 -7.64 -16.14
C ARG A 86 8.97 -8.15 -17.42
N LYS A 87 10.26 -7.86 -17.64
CA LYS A 87 11.01 -8.38 -18.79
C LYS A 87 11.17 -9.89 -18.72
N LEU A 88 11.48 -10.43 -17.54
CA LEU A 88 11.57 -11.87 -17.33
C LEU A 88 10.24 -12.56 -17.59
N ALA A 89 9.13 -12.04 -17.05
CA ALA A 89 7.79 -12.56 -17.30
C ALA A 89 7.37 -12.48 -18.79
N ALA A 90 7.90 -11.50 -19.54
CA ALA A 90 7.69 -11.42 -20.98
C ALA A 90 8.50 -12.46 -21.76
N LEU A 91 9.66 -12.89 -21.24
CA LEU A 91 10.47 -13.97 -21.79
C LEU A 91 9.94 -15.36 -21.41
N ASP A 92 9.33 -15.49 -20.23
CA ASP A 92 8.68 -16.71 -19.73
C ASP A 92 7.28 -16.94 -20.33
N ARG A 93 6.74 -15.97 -21.10
CA ARG A 93 5.58 -16.27 -21.95
C ARG A 93 6.03 -17.29 -22.98
N PRO A 94 5.43 -18.50 -23.03
CA PRO A 94 5.71 -19.40 -24.13
C PRO A 94 5.36 -18.63 -25.40
N ALA A 95 6.35 -18.39 -26.27
CA ALA A 95 6.07 -18.04 -27.65
C ALA A 95 5.07 -19.10 -28.12
N ILE A 96 3.84 -18.70 -28.48
CA ILE A 96 2.78 -19.60 -28.93
C ILE A 96 3.42 -20.50 -29.97
N GLY A 97 3.78 -21.72 -29.55
CA GLY A 97 4.74 -22.52 -30.27
C GLY A 97 4.07 -23.03 -31.52
N ARG A 98 4.84 -23.26 -32.58
CA ARG A 98 4.35 -23.93 -33.79
C ARG A 98 3.51 -25.17 -33.46
N ARG A 99 3.93 -25.93 -32.44
CA ARG A 99 3.23 -27.09 -31.88
C ARG A 99 1.86 -26.79 -31.25
N TYR A 100 1.71 -25.66 -30.55
CA TYR A 100 0.42 -25.25 -30.01
C TYR A 100 -0.54 -24.85 -31.13
N LEU A 101 -0.04 -24.14 -32.15
CA LEU A 101 -0.84 -23.78 -33.33
C LEU A 101 -1.19 -25.00 -34.18
N GLU A 102 -0.29 -25.97 -34.29
CA GLU A 102 -0.54 -27.25 -34.97
C GLU A 102 -1.62 -28.05 -34.25
N ALA A 103 -1.51 -28.21 -32.92
CA ALA A 103 -2.53 -28.89 -32.11
C ALA A 103 -3.90 -28.18 -32.19
N LEU A 104 -3.91 -26.85 -32.15
CA LEU A 104 -5.15 -26.07 -32.25
C LEU A 104 -5.78 -26.17 -33.65
N ARG A 105 -4.98 -26.34 -34.70
CA ARG A 105 -5.46 -26.59 -36.06
C ARG A 105 -6.04 -28.00 -36.20
N GLU A 106 -5.42 -28.99 -35.59
CA GLU A 106 -5.94 -30.37 -35.55
C GLU A 106 -7.26 -30.43 -34.79
N ASP A 107 -7.36 -29.76 -33.64
CA ASP A 107 -8.60 -29.64 -32.88
C ASP A 107 -9.70 -28.95 -33.71
N LEU A 108 -9.38 -27.86 -34.41
CA LEU A 108 -10.34 -27.16 -35.29
C LEU A 108 -10.82 -28.03 -36.46
N ALA A 109 -9.94 -28.81 -37.08
CA ALA A 109 -10.33 -29.72 -38.16
C ALA A 109 -11.31 -30.81 -37.67
N LEU A 110 -11.12 -31.32 -36.45
CA LEU A 110 -12.05 -32.25 -35.81
C LEU A 110 -13.41 -31.59 -35.54
N TRP A 111 -13.43 -30.30 -35.19
CA TRP A 111 -14.68 -29.55 -35.06
C TRP A 111 -15.40 -29.37 -36.39
N ASP A 112 -14.68 -29.10 -37.48
CA ASP A 112 -15.26 -28.97 -38.82
C ASP A 112 -15.91 -30.28 -39.29
N GLU A 113 -15.24 -31.43 -39.07
CA GLU A 113 -15.81 -32.75 -39.38
C GLU A 113 -17.05 -33.07 -38.54
N LEU A 114 -17.02 -32.73 -37.24
CA LEU A 114 -18.16 -32.94 -36.34
C LEU A 114 -19.35 -32.04 -36.73
N LEU A 115 -19.10 -30.80 -37.13
CA LEU A 115 -20.13 -29.87 -37.62
C LEU A 115 -20.77 -30.37 -38.91
N LEU A 116 -19.99 -30.91 -39.85
CA LEU A 116 -20.51 -31.50 -41.08
C LEU A 116 -21.40 -32.72 -40.80
N ALA A 117 -20.94 -33.63 -39.93
CA ALA A 117 -21.71 -34.81 -39.56
C ALA A 117 -23.04 -34.47 -38.86
N GLU A 118 -23.04 -33.44 -38.01
CA GLU A 118 -24.26 -32.98 -37.34
C GLU A 118 -25.17 -32.17 -38.30
N ALA A 119 -24.62 -31.48 -39.30
CA ALA A 119 -25.39 -30.84 -40.37
C ALA A 119 -26.13 -31.86 -41.27
N GLU A 120 -25.50 -33.00 -41.58
CA GLU A 120 -26.15 -34.11 -42.29
C GLU A 120 -27.27 -34.75 -41.46
N ARG A 121 -27.08 -34.86 -40.14
CA ARG A 121 -28.13 -35.34 -39.22
C ARG A 121 -29.30 -34.37 -39.11
N LEU A 122 -29.04 -33.06 -39.13
CA LEU A 122 -30.08 -32.03 -39.20
C LEU A 122 -30.94 -32.18 -40.47
N GLN A 123 -30.34 -32.48 -41.62
CA GLN A 123 -31.09 -32.70 -42.86
C GLN A 123 -32.02 -33.92 -42.80
N THR A 124 -31.65 -34.96 -42.05
CA THR A 124 -32.40 -36.22 -41.99
C THR A 124 -33.47 -36.26 -40.88
N ARG A 125 -33.25 -35.59 -39.75
CA ARG A 125 -34.14 -35.63 -38.57
C ARG A 125 -34.96 -34.36 -38.34
N GLY A 126 -34.62 -33.27 -39.03
CA GLY A 126 -35.23 -31.97 -38.83
C GLY A 126 -34.72 -31.24 -37.58
N LEU A 127 -34.81 -29.91 -37.62
CA LEU A 127 -34.25 -28.99 -36.62
C LEU A 127 -34.78 -29.24 -35.19
N GLU A 128 -36.08 -29.51 -35.05
CA GLU A 128 -36.72 -29.72 -33.75
C GLU A 128 -36.22 -31.01 -33.07
N GLY A 129 -36.08 -32.08 -33.84
CA GLY A 129 -35.54 -33.35 -33.34
C GLY A 129 -34.10 -33.21 -32.88
N PHE A 130 -33.29 -32.49 -33.65
CA PHE A 130 -31.90 -32.22 -33.32
C PHE A 130 -31.72 -31.39 -32.05
N LEU A 131 -32.48 -30.30 -31.88
CA LEU A 131 -32.43 -29.48 -30.67
C LEU A 131 -32.88 -30.24 -29.42
N ARG A 132 -33.88 -31.13 -29.55
CA ARG A 132 -34.30 -32.01 -28.44
C ARG A 132 -33.20 -32.97 -28.00
N GLU A 133 -32.40 -33.49 -28.92
CA GLU A 133 -31.26 -34.36 -28.58
C GLU A 133 -30.14 -33.60 -27.86
N LEU A 134 -29.82 -32.38 -28.31
CA LEU A 134 -28.86 -31.52 -27.61
C LEU A 134 -29.35 -31.12 -26.22
N TRP A 135 -30.66 -30.84 -26.09
CA TRP A 135 -31.28 -30.59 -24.79
C TRP A 135 -31.18 -31.82 -23.87
N ALA A 136 -31.53 -33.01 -24.36
CA ALA A 136 -31.46 -34.25 -23.59
C ALA A 136 -30.04 -34.55 -23.07
N LYS A 137 -29.01 -34.30 -23.89
CA LYS A 137 -27.60 -34.45 -23.47
C LYS A 137 -27.23 -33.51 -22.31
N ARG A 138 -27.70 -32.26 -22.34
CA ARG A 138 -27.48 -31.29 -21.26
C ARG A 138 -28.28 -31.62 -20.02
N GLU A 139 -29.53 -32.02 -20.17
CA GLU A 139 -30.39 -32.41 -19.06
C GLU A 139 -29.85 -33.64 -18.34
N ALA A 140 -29.37 -34.65 -19.08
CA ALA A 140 -28.70 -35.81 -18.51
C ALA A 140 -27.43 -35.41 -17.74
N ALA A 141 -26.56 -34.61 -18.34
CA ALA A 141 -25.36 -34.11 -17.66
C ALA A 141 -25.67 -33.30 -16.39
N PHE A 142 -26.74 -32.49 -16.41
CA PHE A 142 -27.20 -31.74 -15.24
C PHE A 142 -27.71 -32.66 -14.13
N ARG A 143 -28.43 -33.73 -14.47
CA ARG A 143 -28.88 -34.74 -13.51
C ARG A 143 -27.69 -35.50 -12.89
N HIS A 144 -26.68 -35.87 -13.69
CA HIS A 144 -25.45 -36.49 -13.19
C HIS A 144 -24.70 -35.55 -12.23
N TRP A 145 -24.59 -34.26 -12.58
CA TRP A 145 -24.01 -33.25 -11.69
C TRP A 145 -24.75 -33.14 -10.36
N GLN A 146 -26.09 -33.12 -10.39
CA GLN A 146 -26.92 -33.08 -9.17
C GLN A 146 -26.77 -34.35 -8.32
N ALA A 147 -26.52 -35.50 -8.95
CA ALA A 147 -26.27 -36.77 -8.28
C ALA A 147 -24.84 -36.91 -7.73
N GLY A 148 -23.94 -35.95 -8.03
CA GLY A 148 -22.53 -35.99 -7.63
C GLY A 148 -21.68 -36.97 -8.45
N GLU A 149 -22.17 -37.36 -9.63
CA GLU A 149 -21.47 -38.26 -10.56
C GLU A 149 -20.56 -37.47 -11.52
N ASP A 150 -19.59 -38.15 -12.13
CA ASP A 150 -18.69 -37.53 -13.11
C ASP A 150 -19.47 -37.09 -14.35
N VAL A 151 -19.29 -35.83 -14.73
CA VAL A 151 -19.95 -35.21 -15.89
C VAL A 151 -18.98 -35.14 -17.04
N ASP A 152 -19.38 -35.66 -18.20
CA ASP A 152 -18.64 -35.45 -19.45
C ASP A 152 -18.85 -34.03 -19.98
N PHE A 153 -18.03 -33.11 -19.47
CA PHE A 153 -18.03 -31.71 -19.87
C PHE A 153 -17.67 -31.51 -21.35
N ALA A 154 -16.95 -32.43 -21.98
CA ALA A 154 -16.65 -32.34 -23.40
C ALA A 154 -17.94 -32.48 -24.22
N THR A 155 -18.76 -33.48 -23.90
CA THR A 155 -20.06 -33.68 -24.55
C THR A 155 -21.03 -32.51 -24.32
N VAL A 156 -21.06 -31.95 -23.11
CA VAL A 156 -21.91 -30.77 -22.80
C VAL A 156 -21.46 -29.54 -23.59
N ARG A 157 -20.15 -29.29 -23.64
CA ARG A 157 -19.56 -28.19 -24.40
C ARG A 157 -19.89 -28.32 -25.89
N THR A 158 -19.72 -29.51 -26.46
CA THR A 158 -20.06 -29.79 -27.86
C THR A 158 -21.55 -29.52 -28.13
N ALA A 159 -22.44 -29.95 -27.25
CA ALA A 159 -23.87 -29.69 -27.41
C ALA A 159 -24.22 -28.20 -27.41
N LEU A 160 -23.60 -27.42 -26.52
CA LEU A 160 -23.80 -25.96 -26.44
C LEU A 160 -23.24 -25.23 -27.67
N VAL A 161 -22.05 -25.62 -28.14
CA VAL A 161 -21.43 -25.02 -29.32
C VAL A 161 -22.27 -25.28 -30.57
N LEU A 162 -22.81 -26.49 -30.74
CA LEU A 162 -23.69 -26.84 -31.86
C LEU A 162 -25.01 -26.08 -31.81
N GLU A 163 -25.62 -25.97 -30.63
CA GLU A 163 -26.83 -25.17 -30.45
C GLU A 163 -26.57 -23.70 -30.79
N TRP A 164 -25.47 -23.13 -30.32
CA TRP A 164 -25.09 -21.75 -30.63
C TRP A 164 -24.83 -21.55 -32.13
N ALA A 165 -24.11 -22.48 -32.78
CA ALA A 165 -23.88 -22.43 -34.22
C ALA A 165 -25.20 -22.42 -35.01
N ILE A 166 -26.18 -23.23 -34.60
CA ILE A 166 -27.51 -23.27 -35.20
C ILE A 166 -28.27 -21.97 -34.97
N TRP A 167 -28.24 -21.41 -33.75
CA TRP A 167 -28.86 -20.13 -33.47
C TRP A 167 -28.26 -19.01 -34.32
N THR A 168 -26.93 -18.95 -34.43
CA THR A 168 -26.26 -17.95 -35.29
C THR A 168 -26.60 -18.14 -36.76
N TRP A 169 -26.76 -19.38 -37.24
CA TRP A 169 -27.19 -19.67 -38.60
C TRP A 169 -28.65 -19.27 -38.84
N LEU A 170 -29.56 -19.55 -37.90
CA LEU A 170 -30.95 -19.12 -37.98
C LEU A 170 -31.08 -17.59 -37.94
N GLU A 171 -30.31 -16.92 -37.08
CA GLU A 171 -30.27 -15.45 -37.02
C GLU A 171 -29.71 -14.84 -38.31
N ALA A 172 -28.67 -15.44 -38.91
CA ALA A 172 -28.12 -15.00 -40.19
C ALA A 172 -29.05 -15.30 -41.38
N GLY A 173 -29.83 -16.38 -41.30
CA GLY A 173 -30.83 -16.78 -42.28
C GLY A 173 -32.16 -16.02 -42.17
N TRP A 174 -32.48 -15.50 -40.99
CA TRP A 174 -33.68 -14.70 -40.74
C TRP A 174 -33.45 -13.26 -41.19
N ASN A 175 -33.55 -13.06 -42.51
CA ASN A 175 -33.67 -11.72 -43.08
C ASN A 175 -35.16 -11.40 -43.28
N PRO A 176 -35.79 -10.54 -42.46
CA PRO A 176 -37.23 -10.25 -42.54
C PRO A 176 -37.65 -9.56 -43.86
N GLY A 177 -36.70 -9.25 -44.76
CA GLY A 177 -36.95 -8.68 -46.09
C GLY A 177 -36.99 -9.68 -47.25
N ARG A 178 -36.86 -10.99 -47.02
CA ARG A 178 -37.00 -12.01 -48.08
C ARG A 178 -38.18 -12.94 -47.78
N THR A 179 -39.36 -12.57 -48.26
CA THR A 179 -40.40 -13.55 -48.62
C THR A 179 -40.06 -14.19 -49.98
N PRO A 180 -40.51 -15.43 -50.26
CA PRO A 180 -40.20 -16.16 -51.49
C PRO A 180 -40.63 -15.43 -52.76
#